data_AF-A0A087A1G9-F1
#
_entry.id   AF-A0A087A1G9-F1
#
_cell.length_a   1.000
_cell.length_b   1.000
_cell.length_c   1.000
_cell.angle_alpha   90.00
_cell.angle_beta   90.00
_cell.angle_gamma   90.00
#
_symmetry.space_group_name_H-M   'P 1'
#
loop_
_entity.id
_entity.type
_entity.pdbx_description
1 polymer ?
#
loop_
_entity_poly.entity_id
_entity_poly.type
_entity_poly.pdbx_seq_one_letter_code
_entity_poly.pdbx_strand_id
1 'polypeptide(L)' 'MGTHAQVLNTPSCPGVYTLVADSGDIAVKVLLTGAQLDMLAASIRDSVASDAMERRRRR' A
#
# COMPACT_ATOMS: atom_id res chain seq x y z
N MET A 1 -10.63 15.76 -0.34
CA MET A 1 -10.70 14.39 -0.88
C MET A 1 -9.39 13.70 -0.55
N GLY A 2 -9.44 12.59 0.17
CA GLY A 2 -8.23 11.89 0.62
C GLY A 2 -8.10 10.56 -0.10
N THR A 3 -6.86 10.16 -0.41
CA THR A 3 -6.59 8.81 -0.91
C THR A 3 -6.72 7.82 0.23
N HIS A 4 -7.60 6.84 0.08
CA HIS A 4 -7.81 5.76 1.04
C HIS A 4 -7.30 4.45 0.46
N ALA A 5 -6.50 3.72 1.22
CA ALA A 5 -6.05 2.39 0.86
C ALA A 5 -6.23 1.43 2.04
N GLN A 6 -6.74 0.24 1.76
CA GLN A 6 -6.95 -0.81 2.76
C GLN A 6 -6.62 -2.19 2.18
N VAL A 7 -6.15 -3.08 3.06
CA VAL A 7 -5.87 -4.48 2.72
C VAL A 7 -6.91 -5.35 3.41
N LEU A 8 -7.57 -6.20 2.63
CA LEU A 8 -8.58 -7.14 3.10
C LEU A 8 -8.07 -8.56 2.94
N ASN A 9 -8.25 -9.39 3.96
CA ASN A 9 -8.03 -10.82 3.85
C ASN A 9 -9.17 -11.45 3.04
N THR A 10 -8.86 -12.42 2.17
CA THR A 10 -9.85 -13.13 1.37
C THR A 10 -10.20 -14.45 2.05
N PRO A 11 -11.35 -14.56 2.76
CA PRO A 11 -11.61 -15.72 3.63
C PRO A 11 -11.73 -17.04 2.85
N SER A 12 -12.17 -16.95 1.59
CA SER A 12 -12.32 -18.10 0.69
C SER A 12 -11.00 -18.59 0.08
N CYS A 13 -9.91 -17.82 0.20
CA CYS A 13 -8.61 -18.17 -0.37
C CYS A 13 -7.48 -17.74 0.60
N PRO A 14 -7.12 -18.60 1.57
CA PRO A 14 -6.08 -18.30 2.55
C PRO A 14 -4.74 -17.97 1.87
N GLY A 15 -4.09 -16.90 2.33
CA GLY A 15 -2.82 -16.42 1.77
C GLY A 15 -2.97 -15.47 0.58
N VAL A 16 -4.20 -15.16 0.16
CA VAL A 16 -4.52 -14.14 -0.83
C VAL A 16 -5.17 -12.93 -0.17
N TYR A 17 -4.61 -11.77 -0.43
CA TYR A 17 -5.03 -10.48 0.10
C TYR A 17 -5.54 -9.59 -1.03
N THR A 18 -6.52 -8.75 -0.72
CA THR A 18 -7.02 -7.75 -1.66
C THR A 18 -6.58 -6.37 -1.18
N LEU A 19 -5.78 -5.67 -1.98
CA LEU A 19 -5.55 -4.24 -1.82
C LEU A 19 -6.66 -3.48 -2.53
N VAL A 20 -7.36 -2.61 -1.80
CA VAL A 20 -8.32 -1.66 -2.35
C VAL A 20 -7.77 -0.26 -2.12
N ALA A 21 -7.62 0.51 -3.18
CA ALA A 21 -7.18 1.90 -3.12
C ALA A 21 -8.14 2.79 -3.90
N ASP A 22 -8.54 3.92 -3.31
CA ASP A 22 -9.43 4.90 -3.90
C ASP A 22 -8.88 6.30 -3.65
N SER A 23 -8.56 7.03 -4.72
CA SER A 23 -8.11 8.43 -4.67
C SER A 23 -9.19 9.45 -5.01
N GLY A 24 -10.43 9.00 -5.26
CA GLY A 24 -11.52 9.82 -5.82
C GLY A 24 -11.49 9.89 -7.35
N ASP A 25 -10.30 9.92 -7.95
CA ASP A 25 -10.12 9.89 -9.41
C ASP A 25 -9.92 8.48 -9.94
N ILE A 26 -9.29 7.61 -9.14
CA ILE A 26 -8.91 6.25 -9.53
C ILE A 26 -9.23 5.31 -8.38
N ALA A 27 -9.99 4.26 -8.69
CA ALA A 27 -10.23 3.13 -7.81
C ALA A 27 -9.50 1.88 -8.36
N VAL A 28 -8.69 1.25 -7.53
CA VAL A 28 -7.90 0.06 -7.88
C VAL A 28 -8.20 -1.06 -6.90
N LYS A 29 -8.36 -2.28 -7.43
CA LYS A 29 -8.47 -3.51 -6.65
C LYS A 29 -7.46 -4.53 -7.17
N VAL A 30 -6.53 -4.95 -6.32
CA VAL A 30 -5.45 -5.87 -6.71
C VAL A 30 -5.42 -7.06 -5.75
N LEU A 31 -5.28 -8.27 -6.30
CA LEU A 31 -5.01 -9.47 -5.53
C LEU A 31 -3.51 -9.64 -5.34
N LEU A 32 -3.10 -9.90 -4.11
CA LEU A 32 -1.70 -10.04 -3.70
C LEU A 32 -1.54 -11.35 -2.95
N THR A 33 -0.41 -12.03 -3.17
CA THR A 33 0.04 -13.09 -2.29
C THR A 33 0.67 -12.51 -1.02
N GLY A 34 0.89 -13.34 0.01
CA GLY A 34 1.61 -12.92 1.22
C GLY A 34 2.99 -12.30 0.92
N ALA A 35 3.80 -12.94 0.08
CA ALA A 35 5.12 -12.43 -0.28
C ALA A 35 5.05 -11.06 -1.00
N GLN A 36 4.05 -10.87 -1.88
CA GLN A 36 3.85 -9.59 -2.55
C GLN A 36 3.37 -8.50 -1.59
N LEU A 37 2.56 -8.86 -0.59
CA LEU A 37 2.13 -7.94 0.46
C LEU A 37 3.32 -7.47 1.31
N ASP A 38 4.23 -8.39 1.68
CA ASP A 38 5.44 -8.06 2.44
C ASP A 38 6.37 -7.14 1.65
N MET A 39 6.56 -7.42 0.35
CA MET A 39 7.31 -6.54 -0.55
C MET A 39 6.68 -5.14 -0.65
N LEU A 40 5.36 -5.05 -0.76
CA LEU A 40 4.65 -3.77 -0.80
C LEU A 40 4.85 -2.99 0.51
N ALA A 41 4.74 -3.66 1.66
CA ALA A 41 4.97 -3.05 2.96
C ALA A 41 6.41 -2.53 3.12
N ALA A 42 7.41 -3.27 2.63
CA ALA A 42 8.79 -2.80 2.58
C ALA A 42 8.94 -1.55 1.71
N SER A 43 8.42 -1.58 0.48
CA SER A 43 8.48 -0.45 -0.47
C SER A 43 7.84 0.83 0.09
N ILE A 44 6.69 0.72 0.77
CA ILE A 44 6.03 1.88 1.41
C ILE A 44 6.91 2.45 2.53
N ARG A 45 7.49 1.59 3.38
CA ARG A 45 8.38 2.04 4.46
C ARG A 45 9.59 2.80 3.91
N ASP A 46 10.22 2.28 2.87
CA ASP A 46 11.37 2.92 2.23
C ASP A 46 11.00 4.27 1.60
N SER A 47 9.81 4.35 0.98
CA SER A 47 9.29 5.60 0.40
C SER A 47 9.05 6.66 1.46
N VAL A 48 8.44 6.28 2.59
CA VAL A 48 8.20 7.19 3.73
C VAL A 48 9.52 7.65 4.35
N ALA A 49 10.49 6.76 4.52
CA ALA A 49 11.81 7.10 5.04
C ALA A 49 12.54 8.09 4.12
N SER A 50 12.48 7.85 2.81
CA SER A 50 13.09 8.71 1.78
C SER A 50 12.48 10.12 1.79
N ASP A 51 11.14 10.20 1.82
CA ASP A 51 10.43 11.48 1.90
C ASP A 51 10.72 12.23 3.21
N ALA A 52 10.83 11.52 4.34
CA ALA A 52 11.22 12.12 5.61
C ALA A 52 12.64 12.72 5.57
N MET A 53 13.59 12.05 4.93
CA MET A 53 14.95 12.57 4.73
C MET A 53 14.96 13.79 3.82
N GLU A 54 14.23 13.74 2.70
CA GLU A 54 14.12 14.86 1.76
C GLU A 54 13.50 16.11 2.42
N ARG A 55 12.45 15.92 3.23
CA ARG A 55 11.85 17.02 4.01
C ARG A 55 12.82 17.64 5.02
N ARG A 56 13.72 16.86 5.61
CA ARG A 56 14.78 17.38 6.50
C ARG A 56 15.83 18.17 5.73
N ARG A 57 16.19 17.72 4.52
CA ARG A 57 17.18 18.40 3.67
C ARG A 57 16.70 19.75 3.15
N ARG A 58 15.38 19.92 2.99
CA ARG A 58 14.74 21.17 2.52
C ARG A 58 14.47 22.19 3.62
N ARG A 59 14.81 21.90 4.87
CA ARG A 59 14.75 22.83 6.02
C ARG A 59 16.14 23.34 6.33
#